data_AF-A0A7C1YEB8-F1
#
_entry.id   AF-A0A7C1YEB8-F1
#
_cell.length_a   1.000
_cell.length_b   1.000
_cell.length_c   1.000
_cell.angle_alpha   90.00
_cell.angle_beta   90.00
_cell.angle_gamma   90.00
#
_symmetry.space_group_name_H-M   'P 1'
#
loop_
_entity.id
_entity.type
_entity.pdbx_description
1 polymer ?
#
loop_
_entity_poly.entity_id
_entity_poly.type
_entity_poly.pdbx_seq_one_letter_code
_entity_poly.pdbx_strand_id
1 'polypeptide(L)'
;MKRFLILLIVVTGLAPALLMAGPFAPKAAIPAGMEESHLAESIRQAAIPDSAQVGIPAYPGAVTIRSYAVAERAENYMGLPIVELISADDYDAVVAFYKKNLPDWGEAELMSAYYFAEHGNINFFTPQEPHVGVHRMASYFREAEREMLQRVLPGAKTLIKVFYSHR
;
A
#
# COMPACT_ATOMS: atom_id res chain seq x y z
N MET A 1 11.52 40.16 48.01
CA MET A 1 12.64 39.51 47.31
C MET A 1 12.07 38.62 46.21
N LYS A 2 12.39 38.93 44.95
CA LYS A 2 11.83 38.32 43.74
C LYS A 2 12.41 36.90 43.55
N ARG A 3 11.55 35.88 43.42
CA ARG A 3 11.96 34.54 42.96
C ARG A 3 11.66 34.45 41.47
N PHE A 4 12.71 34.37 40.66
CA PHE A 4 12.63 34.14 39.22
C PHE A 4 12.22 32.69 38.95
N LEU A 5 11.11 32.50 38.23
CA LEU A 5 10.69 31.21 37.70
C LEU A 5 11.32 31.07 36.30
N ILE A 6 12.26 30.16 36.14
CA ILE A 6 12.86 29.82 34.84
C ILE A 6 11.89 28.88 34.12
N LEU A 7 11.23 29.39 33.09
CA LEU A 7 10.38 28.61 32.19
C LEU A 7 11.29 27.87 31.19
N LEU A 8 11.44 26.55 31.38
CA LEU A 8 12.16 25.70 30.43
C LEU A 8 11.19 25.32 29.29
N ILE A 9 11.24 26.04 28.17
CA ILE A 9 10.51 25.66 26.95
C ILE A 9 11.30 24.54 26.28
N VAL A 10 10.85 23.29 26.46
CA VAL A 10 11.32 22.16 25.66
C VAL A 10 10.64 22.27 24.30
N VAL A 11 11.32 22.88 23.33
CA VAL A 11 10.95 22.79 21.91
C VAL A 11 11.36 21.39 21.44
N THR A 12 10.50 20.40 21.63
CA THR A 12 10.62 19.12 20.91
C THR A 12 10.43 19.41 19.43
N GLY A 13 11.55 19.38 18.69
CA GLY A 13 11.59 19.65 17.26
C GLY A 13 10.64 18.73 16.50
N LEU A 14 9.74 19.34 15.71
CA LEU A 14 9.15 18.69 14.56
C LEU A 14 10.28 18.37 13.59
N ALA A 15 10.68 17.11 13.50
CA ALA A 15 11.45 16.64 12.37
C ALA A 15 10.51 16.63 11.15
N PRO A 16 10.74 17.46 10.11
CA PRO A 16 10.02 17.30 8.86
C PRO A 16 10.38 15.93 8.29
N ALA A 17 9.36 15.15 7.95
CA ALA A 17 9.53 13.89 7.23
C ALA A 17 10.28 14.18 5.93
N LEU A 18 11.57 13.85 5.90
CA LEU A 18 12.34 13.78 4.68
C LEU A 18 11.62 12.75 3.79
N LEU A 19 11.01 13.24 2.71
CA LEU A 19 10.70 12.42 1.54
C LEU A 19 12.02 11.79 1.09
N MET A 20 12.30 10.58 1.57
CA MET A 20 13.45 9.81 1.13
C MET A 20 13.21 9.49 -0.34
N ALA A 21 14.03 10.06 -1.22
CA ALA A 21 14.10 9.64 -2.61
C ALA A 21 14.47 8.16 -2.62
N GLY A 22 13.58 7.32 -3.13
CA GLY A 22 13.68 5.86 -3.05
C GLY A 22 12.36 5.18 -3.40
N PRO A 23 12.39 3.85 -3.60
CA PRO A 23 11.22 3.08 -4.01
C PRO A 23 10.09 3.25 -2.99
N PHE A 24 8.86 3.32 -3.48
CA PHE A 24 7.66 3.52 -2.66
C PHE A 24 7.54 2.50 -1.52
N ALA A 25 7.78 1.22 -1.81
CA ALA A 25 7.84 0.18 -0.80
C ALA A 25 8.81 -0.92 -1.28
N PRO A 26 9.42 -1.71 -0.39
CA PRO A 26 10.23 -2.84 -0.81
C PRO A 26 9.40 -3.88 -1.56
N LYS A 27 10.01 -4.56 -2.54
CA LYS A 27 9.42 -5.75 -3.17
C LYS A 27 9.40 -6.89 -2.16
N ALA A 28 8.33 -7.68 -2.14
CA ALA A 28 8.26 -8.86 -1.31
C ALA A 28 9.33 -9.90 -1.73
N ALA A 29 9.88 -10.62 -0.77
CA ALA A 29 10.77 -11.75 -1.06
C ALA A 29 9.95 -12.94 -1.57
N ILE A 30 10.53 -13.74 -2.48
CA ILE A 30 9.92 -14.99 -2.95
C ILE A 30 10.50 -16.13 -2.10
N PRO A 31 9.71 -16.80 -1.25
CA PRO A 31 10.19 -17.91 -0.44
C PRO A 31 10.55 -19.11 -1.31
N ALA A 32 11.45 -19.96 -0.80
CA ALA A 32 11.78 -21.22 -1.45
C ALA A 32 10.54 -22.10 -1.64
N GLY A 33 10.44 -22.74 -2.81
CA GLY A 33 9.30 -23.59 -3.17
C GLY A 33 8.02 -22.81 -3.51
N MET A 34 8.15 -21.56 -3.96
CA MET A 34 7.06 -20.73 -4.50
C MET A 34 7.40 -20.12 -5.86
N GLU A 35 8.57 -20.42 -6.41
CA GLU A 35 9.17 -19.75 -7.57
C GLU A 35 8.26 -19.80 -8.79
N GLU A 36 7.55 -20.90 -9.00
CA GLU A 36 6.64 -21.13 -10.13
C GLU A 36 5.18 -20.69 -9.85
N SER A 37 4.91 -20.11 -8.68
CA SER A 37 3.54 -19.65 -8.35
C SER A 37 3.18 -18.36 -9.09
N HIS A 38 1.89 -18.17 -9.38
CA HIS A 38 1.38 -16.91 -9.94
C HIS A 38 1.68 -15.69 -9.05
N LEU A 39 1.75 -15.89 -7.74
CA LEU A 39 2.14 -14.85 -6.79
C LEU A 39 3.62 -14.48 -6.95
N ALA A 40 4.52 -15.46 -7.07
CA ALA A 40 5.94 -15.20 -7.32
C ALA A 40 6.16 -14.48 -8.65
N GLU A 41 5.43 -14.85 -9.70
CA GLU A 41 5.48 -14.14 -10.98
C GLU A 41 4.99 -12.69 -10.84
N SER A 42 3.87 -12.48 -10.14
CA SER A 42 3.35 -11.12 -9.87
C SER A 42 4.35 -10.27 -9.08
N ILE A 43 5.04 -10.85 -8.09
CA ILE A 43 6.09 -10.19 -7.32
C ILE A 43 7.28 -9.83 -8.22
N ARG A 44 7.76 -10.77 -9.05
CA ARG A 44 8.86 -10.52 -9.99
C ARG A 44 8.56 -9.37 -10.92
N GLN A 45 7.38 -9.41 -11.56
CA GLN A 45 6.94 -8.42 -12.54
C GLN A 45 6.56 -7.07 -11.94
N ALA A 46 6.26 -7.00 -10.62
CA ALA A 46 5.87 -5.76 -9.98
C ALA A 46 6.92 -4.66 -10.20
N ALA A 47 6.55 -3.62 -10.93
CA ALA A 47 7.28 -2.37 -11.01
C ALA A 47 6.93 -1.51 -9.79
N ILE A 48 7.95 -0.91 -9.16
CA ILE A 48 7.78 -0.12 -7.94
C ILE A 48 8.13 1.33 -8.28
N PRO A 49 7.17 2.27 -8.20
CA PRO A 49 7.44 3.68 -8.46
C PRO A 49 8.27 4.30 -7.34
N ASP A 50 8.83 5.48 -7.58
CA ASP A 50 9.46 6.28 -6.54
C ASP A 50 8.42 6.84 -5.56
N SER A 51 8.76 6.92 -4.28
CA SER A 51 7.88 7.48 -3.23
C SER A 51 7.36 8.89 -3.58
N ALA A 52 8.23 9.72 -4.17
CA ALA A 52 7.88 11.07 -4.59
C ALA A 52 6.84 11.09 -5.73
N GLN A 53 6.88 10.12 -6.64
CA GLN A 53 5.91 9.97 -7.72
C GLN A 53 4.53 9.58 -7.18
N VAL A 54 4.50 8.67 -6.20
CA VAL A 54 3.23 8.21 -5.60
C VAL A 54 2.55 9.34 -4.83
N GLY A 55 3.32 10.15 -4.08
CA GLY A 55 2.77 11.27 -3.30
C GLY A 55 1.84 10.85 -2.15
N ILE A 56 1.73 9.55 -1.90
CA ILE A 56 1.05 8.93 -0.76
C ILE A 56 2.13 8.33 0.13
N PRO A 57 2.05 8.45 1.47
CA PRO A 57 3.02 7.84 2.36
C PRO A 57 2.95 6.32 2.32
N ALA A 58 4.09 5.66 2.19
CA ALA A 58 4.19 4.21 2.27
C ALA A 58 3.89 3.73 3.68
N TYR A 59 3.18 2.59 3.82
CA TYR A 59 2.95 2.00 5.12
C TYR A 59 4.23 1.31 5.64
N PRO A 60 4.73 1.64 6.84
CA PRO A 60 5.95 1.04 7.39
C PRO A 60 5.86 -0.48 7.49
N GLY A 61 6.88 -1.18 7.00
CA GLY A 61 6.95 -2.65 7.05
C GLY A 61 6.06 -3.38 6.05
N ALA A 62 5.26 -2.67 5.25
CA ALA A 62 4.53 -3.30 4.15
C ALA A 62 5.46 -3.65 2.98
N VAL A 63 5.13 -4.71 2.25
CA VAL A 63 5.89 -5.16 1.07
C VAL A 63 5.00 -5.23 -0.17
N THR A 64 5.56 -4.88 -1.32
CA THR A 64 4.86 -4.91 -2.62
C THR A 64 4.75 -6.33 -3.13
N ILE A 65 3.53 -6.76 -3.42
CA ILE A 65 3.26 -8.10 -4.01
C ILE A 65 2.94 -8.04 -5.50
N ARG A 66 2.53 -6.87 -6.00
CA ARG A 66 2.01 -6.68 -7.36
C ARG A 66 1.89 -5.20 -7.68
N SER A 67 1.95 -4.86 -8.96
CA SER A 67 1.55 -3.54 -9.46
C SER A 67 0.89 -3.65 -10.82
N TYR A 68 0.11 -2.61 -11.17
CA TYR A 68 -0.63 -2.54 -12.44
C TYR A 68 -0.54 -1.14 -13.03
N ALA A 69 -0.36 -1.07 -14.36
CA ALA A 69 -0.22 0.19 -15.09
C ALA A 69 0.89 1.12 -14.55
N VAL A 70 1.93 0.54 -13.93
CA VAL A 70 3.07 1.28 -13.37
C VAL A 70 4.22 1.37 -14.37
N ALA A 71 4.72 0.23 -14.86
CA ALA A 71 5.77 0.21 -15.90
C ALA A 71 5.18 0.29 -17.31
N GLU A 72 4.14 -0.50 -17.56
CA GLU A 72 3.43 -0.52 -18.84
C GLU A 72 1.93 -0.51 -18.59
N ARG A 73 1.21 0.27 -19.40
CA ARG A 73 -0.23 0.45 -19.30
C ARG A 73 -0.91 -0.26 -20.47
N ALA A 74 -1.77 -1.23 -20.18
CA ALA A 74 -2.56 -1.89 -21.21
C ALA A 74 -3.40 -0.86 -21.99
N GLU A 75 -3.52 -1.04 -23.31
CA GLU A 75 -4.14 -0.04 -24.21
C GLU A 75 -5.55 0.41 -23.78
N ASN A 76 -6.33 -0.49 -23.17
CA ASN A 76 -7.70 -0.21 -22.72
C ASN A 76 -7.81 0.14 -21.22
N TYR A 77 -6.70 0.26 -20.50
CA TYR A 77 -6.73 0.55 -19.06
C TYR A 77 -6.89 2.06 -18.80
N MET A 78 -8.07 2.46 -18.31
CA MET A 78 -8.40 3.85 -18.01
C MET A 78 -8.22 4.24 -16.53
N GLY A 79 -7.90 3.29 -15.64
CA GLY A 79 -7.73 3.57 -14.20
C GLY A 79 -6.41 4.25 -13.83
N LEU A 80 -6.25 4.60 -12.56
CA LEU A 80 -4.96 5.04 -12.03
C LEU A 80 -3.97 3.87 -11.92
N PRO A 81 -2.65 4.08 -12.06
CA PRO A 81 -1.63 3.14 -11.64
C PRO A 81 -1.86 2.63 -10.21
N ILE A 82 -1.52 1.37 -9.95
CA ILE A 82 -1.80 0.70 -8.68
C ILE A 82 -0.56 -0.04 -8.19
N VAL A 83 -0.26 0.10 -6.89
CA VAL A 83 0.65 -0.80 -6.17
C VAL A 83 -0.14 -1.53 -5.08
N GLU A 84 -0.05 -2.86 -5.06
CA GLU A 84 -0.61 -3.69 -4.00
C GLU A 84 0.47 -4.08 -3.00
N LEU A 85 0.23 -3.78 -1.73
CA LEU A 85 1.10 -4.10 -0.61
C LEU A 85 0.39 -5.04 0.36
N ILE A 86 1.16 -5.86 1.08
CA ILE A 86 0.68 -6.57 2.26
C ILE A 86 1.43 -6.13 3.51
N SER A 87 0.75 -6.18 4.66
CA SER A 87 1.30 -5.87 5.98
C SER A 87 0.93 -6.95 6.99
N ALA A 88 1.81 -7.18 7.96
CA ALA A 88 1.57 -8.04 9.13
C ALA A 88 0.74 -7.35 10.22
N ASP A 89 0.62 -6.03 10.15
CA ASP A 89 -0.22 -5.26 11.05
C ASP A 89 -1.70 -5.46 10.72
N ASP A 90 -2.54 -5.28 11.73
CA ASP A 90 -3.99 -5.37 11.57
C ASP A 90 -4.56 -4.17 10.80
N TYR A 91 -5.81 -4.36 10.35
CA TYR A 91 -6.54 -3.36 9.58
C TYR A 91 -6.63 -2.01 10.29
N ASP A 92 -6.92 -2.02 11.60
CA ASP A 92 -7.21 -0.82 12.36
C ASP A 92 -5.94 0.03 12.51
N ALA A 93 -4.77 -0.59 12.72
CA ALA A 93 -3.48 0.08 12.74
C ALA A 93 -3.14 0.72 11.39
N VAL A 94 -3.39 0.01 10.29
CA VAL A 94 -3.14 0.50 8.92
C VAL A 94 -4.07 1.67 8.60
N VAL A 95 -5.37 1.56 8.91
CA VAL A 95 -6.33 2.65 8.73
C VAL A 95 -5.95 3.87 9.58
N ALA A 96 -5.54 3.68 10.83
CA ALA A 96 -5.14 4.78 11.71
C ALA A 96 -3.92 5.53 11.15
N PHE A 97 -2.95 4.82 10.58
CA PHE A 97 -1.82 5.43 9.89
C PHE A 97 -2.27 6.31 8.72
N TYR A 98 -3.12 5.78 7.82
CA TYR A 98 -3.53 6.54 6.64
C TYR A 98 -4.44 7.72 7.00
N LYS A 99 -5.37 7.57 7.95
CA LYS A 99 -6.16 8.71 8.48
C LYS A 99 -5.29 9.82 9.05
N LYS A 100 -4.22 9.47 9.75
CA LYS A 100 -3.28 10.46 10.33
C LYS A 100 -2.52 11.23 9.26
N ASN A 101 -2.10 10.56 8.18
CA ASN A 101 -1.22 11.16 7.18
C ASN A 101 -1.97 11.70 5.95
N LEU A 102 -3.23 11.32 5.75
CA LEU A 102 -4.11 11.77 4.67
C LEU A 102 -5.43 12.30 5.28
N PRO A 103 -5.47 13.56 5.73
CA PRO A 103 -6.62 14.11 6.47
C PRO A 103 -7.94 14.08 5.70
N ASP A 104 -7.89 14.17 4.37
CA ASP A 104 -9.06 14.14 3.48
C ASP A 104 -9.40 12.73 2.97
N TRP A 105 -8.70 11.70 3.46
CA TRP A 105 -8.93 10.32 3.04
C TRP A 105 -10.23 9.76 3.61
N GLY A 106 -11.15 9.40 2.71
CA GLY A 106 -12.34 8.62 3.04
C GLY A 106 -12.01 7.13 3.11
N GLU A 107 -12.24 6.52 4.27
CA GLU A 107 -12.14 5.08 4.44
C GLU A 107 -13.22 4.36 3.63
N ALA A 108 -12.83 3.40 2.80
CA ALA A 108 -13.75 2.56 2.05
C ALA A 108 -13.25 1.10 2.07
N GLU A 109 -14.00 0.21 2.71
CA GLU A 109 -13.74 -1.24 2.67
C GLU A 109 -14.23 -1.80 1.32
N LEU A 110 -13.37 -1.78 0.30
CA LEU A 110 -13.76 -2.07 -1.08
C LEU A 110 -13.34 -3.48 -1.54
N MET A 111 -14.28 -4.42 -1.54
CA MET A 111 -14.09 -5.71 -2.20
C MET A 111 -13.88 -5.50 -3.72
N SER A 112 -12.66 -5.61 -4.22
CA SER A 112 -12.36 -5.42 -5.66
C SER A 112 -11.50 -6.57 -6.18
N ALA A 113 -12.06 -7.44 -7.04
CA ALA A 113 -11.34 -8.56 -7.64
C ALA A 113 -10.85 -8.19 -9.06
N TYR A 114 -9.52 -8.06 -9.24
CA TYR A 114 -8.89 -7.60 -10.50
C TYR A 114 -9.03 -8.54 -11.69
N TYR A 115 -9.33 -9.82 -11.48
CA TYR A 115 -9.61 -10.77 -12.57
C TYR A 115 -10.70 -10.26 -13.54
N PHE A 116 -11.63 -9.43 -13.04
CA PHE A 116 -12.71 -8.86 -13.85
C PHE A 116 -12.34 -7.56 -14.58
N ALA A 117 -11.25 -6.88 -14.20
CA ALA A 117 -10.80 -5.64 -14.84
C ALA A 117 -10.18 -5.91 -16.22
N GLU A 118 -9.43 -7.01 -16.37
CA GLU A 118 -8.87 -7.45 -17.66
C GLU A 118 -9.94 -7.91 -18.65
N HIS A 119 -11.14 -8.24 -18.17
CA HIS A 119 -12.24 -8.82 -18.95
C HIS A 119 -13.46 -7.89 -19.11
N GLY A 120 -13.32 -6.59 -18.80
CA GLY A 120 -14.31 -5.56 -19.13
C GLY A 120 -15.62 -5.56 -18.33
N ASN A 121 -15.63 -6.06 -17.08
CA ASN A 121 -16.87 -6.14 -16.27
C ASN A 121 -16.92 -5.16 -15.07
N ILE A 122 -18.14 -4.75 -14.71
CA ILE A 122 -18.57 -3.40 -14.23
C ILE A 122 -18.30 -3.09 -12.75
N ASN A 123 -17.67 -3.97 -11.96
CA ASN A 123 -17.46 -3.76 -10.52
C ASN A 123 -16.00 -3.49 -10.15
N PHE A 124 -15.37 -2.56 -10.87
CA PHE A 124 -14.05 -2.06 -10.53
C PHE A 124 -14.18 -0.77 -9.71
N PHE A 125 -13.62 -0.76 -8.50
CA PHE A 125 -13.36 0.52 -7.85
C PHE A 125 -12.28 1.24 -8.66
N THR A 126 -12.72 2.20 -9.47
CA THR A 126 -11.88 3.01 -10.36
C THR A 126 -11.82 4.42 -9.79
N PRO A 127 -10.99 4.67 -8.76
CA PRO A 127 -10.90 6.02 -8.22
C PRO A 127 -10.35 6.93 -9.32
N GLN A 128 -11.00 8.08 -9.51
CA GLN A 128 -10.55 9.10 -10.47
C GLN A 128 -9.41 9.96 -9.89
N GLU A 129 -9.20 9.87 -8.58
CA GLU A 129 -8.19 10.62 -7.82
C GLU A 129 -7.32 9.65 -7.01
N PRO A 130 -6.07 10.03 -6.65
CA PRO A 130 -5.21 9.20 -5.80
C PRO A 130 -5.93 8.73 -4.53
N HIS A 131 -5.81 7.45 -4.21
CA HIS A 131 -6.59 6.82 -3.15
C HIS A 131 -5.85 5.63 -2.54
N VAL A 132 -6.14 5.34 -1.27
CA VAL A 132 -5.66 4.12 -0.60
C VAL A 132 -6.85 3.25 -0.20
N GLY A 133 -6.90 2.03 -0.70
CA GLY A 133 -7.82 1.00 -0.21
C GLY A 133 -7.13 0.14 0.83
N VAL A 134 -7.78 -0.12 1.97
CA VAL A 134 -7.27 -1.03 3.02
C VAL A 134 -8.28 -2.16 3.18
N HIS A 135 -7.79 -3.41 3.28
CA HIS A 135 -8.64 -4.59 3.39
C HIS A 135 -8.09 -5.61 4.39
N ARG A 136 -8.98 -6.21 5.17
CA ARG A 136 -8.66 -7.43 5.92
C ARG A 136 -8.41 -8.56 4.93
N MET A 137 -7.24 -9.19 4.97
CA MET A 137 -6.93 -10.31 4.06
C MET A 137 -7.91 -11.48 4.23
N ALA A 138 -8.39 -11.70 5.46
CA ALA A 138 -9.40 -12.73 5.75
C ALA A 138 -10.71 -12.53 4.96
N SER A 139 -11.10 -11.29 4.72
CA SER A 139 -12.30 -10.94 3.94
C SER A 139 -12.03 -10.92 2.44
N TYR A 140 -10.79 -10.63 2.03
CA TYR A 140 -10.45 -10.35 0.64
C TYR A 140 -9.94 -11.57 -0.13
N PHE A 141 -9.14 -12.42 0.51
CA PHE A 141 -8.48 -13.57 -0.12
C PHE A 141 -9.08 -14.89 0.37
N ARG A 142 -9.07 -15.89 -0.51
CA ARG A 142 -9.39 -17.28 -0.14
C ARG A 142 -8.29 -17.84 0.77
N GLU A 143 -8.63 -18.87 1.54
CA GLU A 143 -7.71 -19.45 2.53
C GLU A 143 -6.35 -19.85 1.94
N ALA A 144 -6.33 -20.60 0.83
CA ALA A 144 -5.09 -21.00 0.17
C ALA A 144 -4.25 -19.79 -0.31
N GLU A 145 -4.88 -18.71 -0.76
CA GLU A 145 -4.18 -17.49 -1.15
C GLU A 145 -3.58 -16.78 0.07
N ARG A 146 -4.30 -16.75 1.20
CA ARG A 146 -3.78 -16.21 2.46
C ARG A 146 -2.59 -16.99 2.96
N GLU A 147 -2.61 -18.32 2.89
CA GLU A 147 -1.47 -19.16 3.27
C GLU A 147 -0.23 -18.84 2.43
N MET A 148 -0.39 -18.68 1.11
CA MET A 148 0.70 -18.26 0.23
C MET A 148 1.24 -16.87 0.61
N LEU A 149 0.35 -15.91 0.85
CA LEU A 149 0.75 -14.55 1.25
C LEU A 149 1.45 -14.53 2.62
N GLN A 150 1.05 -15.41 3.55
CA GLN A 150 1.72 -15.58 4.85
C GLN A 150 3.09 -16.26 4.73
N ARG A 151 3.34 -17.06 3.70
CA ARG A 151 4.70 -17.54 3.40
C ARG A 151 5.60 -16.41 2.91
N VAL A 152 5.05 -15.49 2.12
CA VAL A 152 5.77 -14.32 1.59
C VAL A 152 6.08 -13.30 2.69
N LEU A 153 5.09 -12.96 3.51
CA LEU A 153 5.25 -12.12 4.70
C LEU A 153 4.61 -12.81 5.90
N PRO A 154 5.41 -13.43 6.79
CA PRO A 154 4.90 -14.09 7.99
C PRO A 154 4.02 -13.16 8.82
N GLY A 155 2.80 -13.61 9.11
CA GLY A 155 1.82 -12.84 9.86
C GLY A 155 1.04 -11.81 9.04
N ALA A 156 1.15 -11.80 7.70
CA ALA A 156 0.34 -10.94 6.83
C ALA A 156 -1.15 -11.04 7.15
N LYS A 157 -1.77 -9.88 7.40
CA LYS A 157 -3.18 -9.72 7.80
C LYS A 157 -3.93 -8.69 6.96
N THR A 158 -3.22 -7.72 6.38
CA THR A 158 -3.83 -6.58 5.72
C THR A 158 -3.29 -6.42 4.31
N LEU A 159 -4.20 -6.19 3.36
CA LEU A 159 -3.92 -5.77 2.00
C LEU A 159 -4.11 -4.25 1.90
N ILE A 160 -3.17 -3.59 1.23
CA ILE A 160 -3.19 -2.15 0.98
C ILE A 160 -3.09 -1.95 -0.53
N LYS A 161 -3.99 -1.17 -1.10
CA LYS A 161 -4.02 -0.83 -2.52
C LYS A 161 -3.80 0.66 -2.67
N VAL A 162 -2.74 1.04 -3.35
CA VAL A 162 -2.38 2.45 -3.52
C VAL A 162 -2.58 2.83 -4.97
N PHE A 163 -3.59 3.66 -5.21
CA PHE A 163 -3.90 4.27 -6.49
C PHE A 163 -3.28 5.66 -6.51
N TYR A 164 -2.49 5.98 -7.53
CA TYR A 164 -1.79 7.26 -7.58
C TYR A 164 -1.75 7.81 -9.01
N SER A 165 -1.56 9.12 -9.16
CA SER A 165 -1.39 9.74 -10.47
C SER A 165 0.08 9.67 -10.90
N HIS A 166 0.34 9.39 -12.18
CA HIS A 166 1.63 9.75 -12.78
C HIS A 166 1.71 11.28 -12.78
N ARG A 167 2.46 11.85 -11.83
CA ARG A 167 2.90 13.24 -11.94
C ARG A 167 4.14 13.31 -12.81
#